data_AF-A0A7G1IB52-F1
#
_entry.id   AF-A0A7G1IB52-F1
#
_cell.length_a   1.000
_cell.length_b   1.000
_cell.length_c   1.000
_cell.angle_alpha   90.00
_cell.angle_beta   90.00
_cell.angle_gamma   90.00
#
_symmetry.space_group_name_H-M   'P 1'
#
loop_
_entity.id
_entity.type
_entity.pdbx_description
1 polymer ?
#
loop_
_entity_poly.entity_id
_entity_poly.type
_entity_poly.pdbx_seq_one_letter_code
_entity_poly.pdbx_strand_id
1 'polypeptide(L)'
;MTGLTAWIGIRDVGRPRAGETVVVSAAAGAVGSVAGQLAKADGARVVGIAGGQEKCALLTEQLGFDAAVDHRADDWPAQLAAATPTASTSTSKTSAATSWTRSSRASTSARASRCAV
;
A
#
# COMPACT_ATOMS: atom_id res chain seq x y z
N MET A 1 16.63 9.54 0.60
CA MET A 1 15.93 9.33 -0.69
C MET A 1 14.54 8.73 -0.54
N THR A 2 14.29 7.85 0.44
CA THR A 2 13.02 7.13 0.68
C THR A 2 11.73 7.96 0.56
N GLY A 3 11.71 9.17 1.16
CA GLY A 3 10.54 10.05 1.11
C GLY A 3 10.15 10.52 -0.31
N LEU A 4 11.11 10.67 -1.22
CA LEU A 4 10.82 11.05 -2.61
C LEU A 4 10.17 9.88 -3.37
N THR A 5 10.67 8.65 -3.17
CA THR A 5 10.08 7.44 -3.75
C THR A 5 8.65 7.22 -3.24
N ALA A 6 8.41 7.44 -1.95
CA ALA A 6 7.07 7.41 -1.36
C ALA A 6 6.15 8.48 -1.95
N TRP A 7 6.64 9.72 -2.08
CA TRP A 7 5.88 10.84 -2.63
C TRP A 7 5.47 10.62 -4.08
N ILE A 8 6.39 10.17 -4.95
CA ILE A 8 6.09 9.86 -6.35
C ILE A 8 5.10 8.69 -6.44
N GLY A 9 5.32 7.62 -5.66
CA GLY A 9 4.45 6.44 -5.62
C GLY A 9 3.00 6.76 -5.22
N ILE A 10 2.80 7.65 -4.25
CA ILE A 10 1.46 8.08 -3.82
C ILE A 10 0.89 9.16 -4.74
N ARG A 11 1.58 10.29 -4.94
CA ARG A 11 0.98 11.49 -5.54
C ARG A 11 1.12 11.62 -7.05
N ASP A 12 2.07 10.94 -7.69
CA ASP A 12 2.13 10.91 -9.16
C ASP A 12 1.54 9.62 -9.72
N VAL A 13 1.86 8.46 -9.12
CA VAL A 13 1.40 7.15 -9.59
C VAL A 13 0.02 6.78 -9.05
N GLY A 14 -0.13 6.67 -7.73
CA GLY A 14 -1.37 6.17 -7.10
C GLY A 14 -2.54 7.14 -7.22
N ARG A 15 -2.29 8.44 -6.99
CA ARG A 15 -3.25 9.56 -6.93
C ARG A 15 -4.53 9.18 -6.16
N PRO A 16 -4.40 8.64 -4.93
CA PRO A 16 -5.55 8.13 -4.18
C PRO A 16 -6.51 9.27 -3.84
N ARG A 17 -7.81 8.98 -3.89
CA ARG A 17 -8.84 9.95 -3.55
C ARG A 17 -9.36 9.74 -2.13
N ALA A 18 -9.97 10.78 -1.57
CA ALA A 18 -10.68 10.69 -0.31
C ALA A 18 -11.71 9.55 -0.33
N GLY A 19 -11.61 8.63 0.63
CA GLY A 19 -12.48 7.45 0.73
C GLY A 19 -12.08 6.22 -0.13
N GLU A 20 -11.08 6.32 -1.02
CA GLU A 20 -10.50 5.13 -1.67
C GLU A 20 -9.65 4.34 -0.66
N THR A 21 -9.46 3.03 -0.88
CA THR A 21 -8.58 2.18 -0.03
C THR A 21 -7.26 1.89 -0.72
N VAL A 22 -6.15 2.26 -0.06
CA VAL A 22 -4.77 2.02 -0.49
C VAL A 22 -4.17 0.89 0.34
N VAL A 23 -3.55 -0.10 -0.33
CA VAL A 23 -2.87 -1.23 0.33
C VAL A 23 -1.36 -1.08 0.16
N VAL A 24 -0.63 -0.95 1.27
CA VAL A 24 0.83 -0.73 1.27
C VAL A 24 1.56 -2.02 1.69
N SER A 25 2.19 -2.70 0.74
CA SER A 25 3.09 -3.83 1.04
C SER A 25 4.40 -3.35 1.68
N ALA A 26 4.90 -4.10 2.67
CA ALA A 26 6.07 -3.74 3.48
C ALA A 26 5.95 -2.36 4.17
N ALA A 27 4.75 -2.03 4.65
CA ALA A 27 4.40 -0.74 5.24
C ALA A 27 5.31 -0.31 6.41
N ALA A 28 5.85 -1.26 7.18
CA ALA A 28 6.78 -0.97 8.28
C ALA A 28 8.22 -0.63 7.82
N GLY A 29 8.49 -0.59 6.51
CA GLY A 29 9.76 -0.13 5.95
C GLY A 29 9.78 1.38 5.67
N ALA A 30 10.97 1.98 5.61
CA ALA A 30 11.18 3.43 5.54
C ALA A 30 10.61 4.18 4.29
N VAL A 31 10.11 3.45 3.29
CA VAL A 31 9.31 4.01 2.18
C VAL A 31 7.81 3.80 2.43
N GLY A 32 7.43 2.62 2.91
CA GLY A 32 6.03 2.25 3.17
C GLY A 32 5.37 3.06 4.28
N SER A 33 6.12 3.42 5.33
CA SER A 33 5.64 4.23 6.44
C SER A 33 5.23 5.64 5.97
N VAL A 34 6.13 6.29 5.23
CA VAL A 34 5.90 7.60 4.61
C VAL A 34 4.79 7.53 3.56
N ALA A 35 4.75 6.48 2.74
CA ALA A 35 3.70 6.30 1.73
C ALA A 35 2.31 6.15 2.36
N GLY A 36 2.18 5.42 3.47
CA GLY A 36 0.92 5.31 4.21
C GLY A 36 0.48 6.64 4.81
N GLN A 37 1.39 7.37 5.46
CA GLN A 37 1.10 8.71 6.01
C GLN A 37 0.67 9.71 4.92
N LEU A 38 1.30 9.69 3.75
CA LEU A 38 0.90 10.51 2.61
C LEU A 38 -0.50 10.14 2.09
N ALA A 39 -0.81 8.84 1.97
CA ALA A 39 -2.14 8.40 1.56
C ALA A 39 -3.24 8.76 2.58
N LYS A 40 -2.95 8.69 3.90
CA LYS A 40 -3.82 9.20 4.96
C LYS A 40 -4.04 10.73 4.84
N ALA A 41 -2.98 11.48 4.56
CA ALA A 41 -3.05 12.94 4.37
C ALA A 41 -3.84 13.35 3.12
N ASP A 42 -3.83 12.51 2.07
CA ASP A 42 -4.65 12.66 0.86
C ASP A 42 -6.11 12.15 1.06
N GLY A 43 -6.49 11.78 2.29
CA GLY A 43 -7.85 11.41 2.70
C GLY A 43 -8.26 9.96 2.42
N ALA A 44 -7.32 9.12 1.98
CA ALA A 44 -7.59 7.72 1.70
C ALA A 44 -7.51 6.83 2.95
N ARG A 45 -8.22 5.70 2.90
CA ARG A 45 -8.13 4.64 3.92
C ARG A 45 -6.92 3.76 3.62
N VAL A 46 -6.06 3.52 4.61
CA VAL A 46 -4.76 2.86 4.38
C VAL A 46 -4.67 1.55 5.16
N VAL A 47 -4.46 0.45 4.42
CA VAL A 47 -4.22 -0.89 4.96
C VAL A 47 -2.75 -1.24 4.76
N GLY A 48 -2.03 -1.49 5.85
CA GLY A 48 -0.62 -1.85 5.81
C GLY A 48 -0.41 -3.36 5.86
N ILE A 49 0.62 -3.86 5.15
CA ILE A 49 1.08 -5.24 5.29
C ILE A 49 2.50 -5.23 5.83
N ALA A 50 2.72 -5.87 6.98
CA ALA A 50 4.02 -6.01 7.64
C ALA A 50 4.32 -7.47 7.97
N GLY A 51 5.50 -7.73 8.58
CA GLY A 51 5.95 -9.06 8.98
C GLY A 51 6.35 -9.09 10.45
N GLY A 52 5.49 -9.71 11.28
CA GLY A 52 5.50 -9.66 12.74
C GLY A 52 4.40 -8.74 13.29
N GLN A 53 3.64 -9.24 14.27
CA GLN A 53 2.57 -8.51 14.97
C GLN A 53 3.05 -7.16 15.55
N GLU A 54 4.24 -7.10 16.14
CA GLU A 54 4.87 -5.87 16.65
C GLU A 54 4.90 -4.74 15.60
N LYS A 55 5.19 -5.11 14.34
CA LYS A 55 5.24 -4.14 13.24
C LYS A 55 3.85 -3.75 12.78
N CYS A 56 2.85 -4.62 12.92
CA CYS A 56 1.47 -4.30 12.62
C CYS A 56 0.90 -3.32 13.67
N ALA A 57 1.19 -3.55 14.96
CA ALA A 57 0.87 -2.63 16.05
C ALA A 57 1.49 -1.24 15.82
N LEU A 58 2.78 -1.17 15.45
CA LEU A 58 3.45 0.10 15.13
C LEU A 58 2.74 0.88 14.00
N LEU A 59 2.22 0.19 12.97
CA LEU A 59 1.48 0.85 11.88
C LEU A 59 0.16 1.46 12.35
N THR A 60 -0.62 0.74 13.17
CA THR A 60 -1.93 1.22 13.65
C THR A 60 -1.78 2.25 14.77
N GLU A 61 -0.90 2.01 15.74
CA GLU A 61 -0.76 2.83 16.96
C GLU A 61 0.09 4.09 16.75
N GLN A 62 1.21 3.97 16.02
CA GLN A 62 2.17 5.08 15.88
C GLN A 62 2.04 5.82 14.55
N LEU A 63 1.68 5.12 13.47
CA LEU A 63 1.56 5.72 12.13
C LEU A 63 0.12 6.00 11.68
N GLY A 64 -0.89 5.58 12.45
CA GLY A 64 -2.30 5.90 12.19
C GLY A 64 -2.92 5.18 10.97
N PHE A 65 -2.43 4.00 10.62
CA PHE A 65 -3.04 3.16 9.57
C PHE A 65 -4.41 2.63 10.02
N ASP A 66 -5.37 2.51 9.11
CA ASP A 66 -6.74 2.06 9.41
C ASP A 66 -6.86 0.55 9.65
N ALA A 67 -5.88 -0.21 9.16
CA ALA A 67 -5.67 -1.61 9.48
C ALA A 67 -4.22 -2.02 9.18
N ALA A 68 -3.73 -3.05 9.85
CA ALA A 68 -2.47 -3.71 9.53
C ALA A 68 -2.65 -5.25 9.52
N VAL A 69 -1.99 -5.92 8.59
CA VAL A 69 -2.04 -7.37 8.40
C VAL A 69 -0.63 -7.95 8.44
N ASP A 70 -0.43 -9.04 9.19
CA ASP A 70 0.84 -9.76 9.23
C ASP A 70 0.86 -10.86 8.16
N HIS A 71 1.67 -10.70 7.12
CA HIS A 71 1.83 -11.73 6.07
C HIS A 71 2.48 -13.04 6.54
N ARG A 72 2.87 -13.13 7.82
CA ARG A 72 3.36 -14.35 8.47
C ARG A 72 2.28 -15.16 9.19
N ALA A 73 1.08 -14.62 9.37
CA ALA A 73 -0.05 -15.37 9.95
C ALA A 73 -0.68 -16.27 8.88
N ASP A 74 -1.04 -17.51 9.21
CA ASP A 74 -1.58 -18.47 8.23
C ASP A 74 -2.91 -18.01 7.58
N ASP A 75 -3.67 -17.17 8.29
CA ASP A 75 -4.95 -16.59 7.86
C ASP A 75 -4.83 -15.19 7.22
N TRP A 76 -3.61 -14.68 6.98
CA TRP A 76 -3.40 -13.32 6.43
C TRP A 76 -4.20 -12.98 5.16
N PRO A 77 -4.51 -13.91 4.22
CA PRO A 77 -5.32 -13.57 3.06
C PRO A 77 -6.78 -13.25 3.42
N ALA A 78 -7.32 -13.91 4.45
CA ALA A 78 -8.66 -13.65 4.97
C ALA A 78 -8.70 -12.33 5.77
N GLN A 79 -7.67 -12.08 6.59
CA GLN A 79 -7.51 -10.78 7.28
C GLN A 79 -7.45 -9.62 6.28
N LEU A 80 -6.67 -9.76 5.19
CA LEU A 80 -6.58 -8.71 4.17
C LEU A 80 -7.91 -8.51 3.45
N ALA A 81 -8.62 -9.59 3.08
CA ALA A 81 -9.95 -9.48 2.45
C ALA A 81 -10.96 -8.76 3.36
N ALA A 82 -10.99 -9.09 4.66
CA ALA A 82 -11.82 -8.40 5.65
C ALA A 82 -11.41 -6.93 5.84
N ALA A 83 -10.10 -6.63 5.75
CA ALA A 83 -9.58 -5.27 5.82
C ALA A 83 -9.89 -4.43 4.56
N THR A 84 -10.19 -5.03 3.41
CA THR A 84 -10.50 -4.34 2.14
C THR A 84 -11.94 -4.62 1.62
N PRO A 85 -13.00 -4.14 2.31
CA PRO A 85 -14.40 -4.49 1.99
C PRO A 85 -14.99 -3.79 0.75
N THR A 86 -14.31 -2.80 0.15
CA THR A 86 -14.85 -2.01 -0.97
C THR A 86 -14.21 -2.38 -2.31
N ALA A 87 -15.02 -2.87 -3.26
CA ALA A 87 -14.60 -3.44 -4.54
C ALA A 87 -14.13 -2.41 -5.62
N SER A 88 -13.58 -1.27 -5.20
CA SER A 88 -13.01 -0.22 -6.07
C SER A 88 -11.48 -0.10 -5.97
N THR A 89 -10.82 -1.10 -5.37
CA THR A 89 -9.42 -1.05 -4.92
C THR A 89 -8.42 -0.66 -6.02
N SER A 90 -7.90 0.57 -5.94
CA SER A 90 -6.71 1.00 -6.68
C SER A 90 -5.48 0.28 -6.10
N THR A 91 -5.27 -0.96 -6.54
CA THR A 91 -4.25 -1.86 -5.98
C THR A 91 -2.87 -1.52 -6.55
N SER A 92 -2.34 -0.37 -6.18
CA SER A 92 -0.96 0.03 -6.44
C SER A 92 -0.03 -0.88 -5.63
N LYS A 93 0.36 -2.02 -6.22
CA LYS A 93 1.36 -2.93 -5.64
C LYS A 93 2.72 -2.24 -5.55
N THR A 94 2.96 -1.54 -4.44
CA THR A 94 4.28 -0.97 -4.04
C THR A 94 5.21 -2.10 -3.55
N SER A 95 5.32 -3.15 -4.35
CA SER A 95 6.19 -4.29 -4.10
C SER A 95 7.59 -3.95 -4.64
N ALA A 96 8.45 -3.47 -3.75
CA ALA A 96 9.84 -3.12 -4.08
C ALA A 96 10.69 -4.38 -4.31
N ALA A 97 10.46 -5.07 -5.44
CA ALA A 97 11.22 -6.22 -5.88
C ALA A 97 11.33 -6.24 -7.42
N THR A 98 12.54 -6.05 -7.91
CA THR A 98 12.95 -5.88 -9.30
C THR A 98 12.54 -7.04 -10.23
N SER A 99 11.36 -6.95 -10.84
CA SER A 99 11.06 -7.61 -12.12
C SER A 99 9.90 -6.90 -12.83
N TRP A 100 10.11 -6.43 -14.06
CA TRP A 100 9.13 -5.60 -14.76
C TRP A 100 8.85 -6.00 -16.21
N THR A 101 8.85 -7.33 -16.44
CA THR A 101 8.57 -7.96 -17.72
C THR A 101 7.24 -7.49 -18.32
N ARG A 102 7.27 -7.16 -19.62
CA ARG A 102 6.21 -6.46 -20.35
C ARG A 102 5.23 -7.45 -21.00
N SER A 103 4.21 -7.90 -20.26
CA SER A 103 3.04 -8.59 -20.83
C SER A 103 1.95 -7.57 -21.19
N SER A 104 1.82 -7.22 -22.47
CA SER A 104 0.82 -6.28 -22.96
C SER A 104 -0.46 -6.97 -23.43
N ARG A 105 -1.58 -6.80 -22.69
CA ARG A 105 -2.98 -6.82 -23.18
C ARG A 105 -3.98 -6.52 -22.04
N ALA A 106 -5.22 -6.22 -22.42
CA ALA A 106 -6.43 -6.11 -21.60
C ALA A 106 -6.59 -4.90 -20.63
N SER A 107 -7.26 -3.87 -21.15
CA SER A 107 -8.47 -3.25 -20.57
C SER A 107 -8.44 -2.56 -19.19
N THR A 108 -8.54 -1.21 -19.25
CA THR A 108 -9.34 -0.34 -18.37
C THR A 108 -8.81 0.00 -16.95
N SER A 109 -8.73 1.32 -16.72
CA SER A 109 -8.54 2.10 -15.47
C SER A 109 -7.40 1.77 -14.48
N ALA A 110 -6.89 0.55 -14.38
CA ALA A 110 -5.85 0.17 -13.41
C ALA A 110 -4.48 0.82 -13.71
N ARG A 111 -4.21 2.00 -13.11
CA ARG A 111 -3.06 2.85 -13.43
C ARG A 111 -1.77 2.48 -12.66
N ALA A 112 -1.31 1.24 -12.84
CA ALA A 112 -0.04 0.77 -12.29
C ALA A 112 1.17 1.33 -13.08
N SER A 113 1.69 2.49 -12.66
CA SER A 113 2.96 3.03 -13.18
C SER A 113 4.15 2.52 -12.36
N ARG A 114 5.36 2.65 -12.93
CA ARG A 114 6.62 2.25 -12.29
C ARG A 114 7.60 3.40 -12.30
N CYS A 115 8.09 3.74 -11.11
CA CYS A 115 9.23 4.62 -10.89
C CYS A 115 10.31 3.79 -10.21
N ALA A 116 11.50 3.73 -10.82
CA ALA A 116 12.65 3.00 -10.31
C ALA A 116 13.75 3.97 -9.89
N VAL A 117 14.31 3.71 -8.70
CA VAL A 117 15.62 4.14 -8.20
C VAL A 117 16.20 2.93 -7.48
#